data_AF-A0A924R3Y8-F1
#
_entry.id   AF-A0A924R3Y8-F1
#
_cell.length_a   1.000
_cell.length_b   1.000
_cell.length_c   1.000
_cell.angle_alpha   90.00
_cell.angle_beta   90.00
_cell.angle_gamma   90.00
#
_symmetry.space_group_name_H-M   'P 1'
#
loop_
_entity.id
_entity.type
_entity.pdbx_description
1 polymer ?
#
loop_
_entity_poly.entity_id
_entity_poly.type
_entity_poly.pdbx_seq_one_letter_code
_entity_poly.pdbx_strand_id
1 'polypeptide(L)'
;MFGLPILRWLPEMRKPGAIRADVLAGLTGAVVVLPQGVAFATLAGMPPQYGLYSAMVPCLIAAIFGSSRLMVTGPANAISLMTMSLVVPLAMPGTPDYVSLVLTLTFMVGITQFLLGLCRAGRFVDIVPHSVVVGFTAGAAVLIINSQLAPALGIEQTRGLSIIANLEDLASRLPGYSPTALVTCIGTALACVLWRPWSRVIPALLVGVLVGSAIGHFALLLPFLGGVL
;
A
#
# COMPACT_ATOMS: atom_id res chain seq x y z
N MET A 1 -34.79 -1.55 -2.26
CA MET A 1 -35.08 -1.46 -0.82
C MET A 1 -33.74 -1.42 -0.09
N PHE A 2 -33.45 -0.34 0.64
CA PHE A 2 -32.16 -0.07 1.30
C PHE A 2 -31.96 -0.97 2.54
N GLY A 3 -31.84 -2.28 2.32
CA GLY A 3 -31.35 -3.17 3.38
C GLY A 3 -29.86 -2.97 3.59
N LEU A 4 -29.39 -3.00 4.84
CA LEU A 4 -27.96 -2.99 5.14
C LEU A 4 -27.26 -4.16 4.40
N PRO A 5 -26.24 -3.91 3.56
CA PRO A 5 -25.60 -4.94 2.74
C PRO A 5 -25.05 -6.13 3.53
N ILE A 6 -24.59 -5.90 4.77
CA ILE A 6 -24.15 -6.95 5.71
C ILE A 6 -25.17 -8.07 5.90
N LEU A 7 -26.47 -7.76 5.85
CA LEU A 7 -27.53 -8.75 6.03
C LEU A 7 -27.56 -9.80 4.91
N ARG A 8 -26.96 -9.53 3.75
CA ARG A 8 -26.91 -10.48 2.64
C ARG A 8 -25.97 -11.65 2.93
N TRP A 9 -24.85 -11.40 3.59
CA TRP A 9 -23.83 -12.41 3.85
C TRP A 9 -23.78 -12.87 5.32
N LEU A 10 -24.47 -12.18 6.24
CA LEU A 10 -24.57 -12.58 7.64
C LEU A 10 -25.02 -14.04 7.84
N PRO A 11 -25.96 -14.61 7.05
CA PRO A 11 -26.33 -16.02 7.16
C PRO A 11 -25.15 -16.98 6.90
N GLU A 12 -24.17 -16.58 6.08
CA GLU A 12 -23.00 -17.41 5.80
C GLU A 12 -22.06 -17.54 7.00
N MET A 13 -22.10 -16.58 7.93
CA MET A 13 -21.34 -16.63 9.19
C MET A 13 -21.89 -17.69 10.16
N ARG A 14 -23.14 -18.14 9.98
CA ARG A 14 -23.75 -19.19 10.79
C ARG A 14 -23.23 -20.59 10.46
N LYS A 15 -22.48 -20.76 9.36
CA LYS A 15 -21.89 -22.06 9.00
C LYS A 15 -20.87 -22.49 10.07
N PRO A 16 -20.84 -23.77 10.48
CA PRO A 16 -19.87 -24.27 11.46
C PRO A 16 -18.43 -23.96 11.02
N GLY A 17 -17.63 -23.35 11.91
CA GLY A 17 -16.24 -23.01 11.64
C GLY A 17 -15.99 -21.72 10.85
N ALA A 18 -17.04 -21.08 10.30
CA ALA A 18 -16.92 -19.83 9.53
C ALA A 18 -16.29 -18.69 10.33
N ILE A 19 -16.76 -18.47 11.56
CA ILE A 19 -16.24 -17.42 12.46
C ILE A 19 -14.76 -17.66 12.78
N ARG A 20 -14.38 -18.90 13.08
CA ARG A 20 -12.98 -19.24 13.39
C ARG A 20 -12.08 -19.01 12.18
N ALA A 21 -12.52 -19.41 10.98
CA ALA A 21 -11.78 -19.19 9.75
C ALA A 21 -11.62 -17.70 9.44
N ASP A 22 -12.69 -16.91 9.57
CA ASP A 22 -12.66 -15.47 9.28
C ASP A 22 -11.84 -14.68 10.31
N VAL A 23 -11.86 -15.07 11.59
CA VAL A 23 -10.99 -14.46 12.61
C VAL A 23 -9.51 -14.72 12.29
N LEU A 24 -9.15 -15.95 11.91
CA LEU A 24 -7.78 -16.28 11.51
C LEU A 24 -7.37 -15.55 10.22
N ALA A 25 -8.27 -15.47 9.24
CA ALA A 25 -8.05 -14.73 7.99
C ALA A 25 -7.92 -13.21 8.25
N GLY A 26 -8.74 -12.66 9.13
CA GLY A 26 -8.69 -11.25 9.52
C GLY A 26 -7.41 -10.91 10.28
N LEU A 27 -6.98 -11.76 11.20
CA LEU A 27 -5.71 -11.58 11.93
C LEU A 27 -4.51 -11.65 10.99
N THR A 28 -4.46 -12.65 10.10
CA THR A 28 -3.38 -12.76 9.11
C THR A 28 -3.37 -11.56 8.16
N GLY A 29 -4.53 -11.10 7.70
CA GLY A 29 -4.67 -9.91 6.88
C GLY A 29 -4.24 -8.62 7.60
N ALA A 30 -4.67 -8.42 8.84
CA ALA A 30 -4.29 -7.26 9.66
C ALA A 30 -2.77 -7.17 9.83
N VAL A 31 -2.12 -8.31 10.10
CA VAL A 31 -0.68 -8.38 10.27
C VAL A 31 0.07 -8.03 8.98
N VAL A 32 -0.45 -8.37 7.79
CA VAL A 32 0.14 -7.96 6.50
C VAL A 32 -0.13 -6.48 6.20
N VAL A 33 -1.33 -6.00 6.50
CA VAL A 33 -1.76 -4.64 6.21
C VAL A 33 -1.01 -3.60 7.06
N LEU A 34 -0.56 -3.94 8.27
CA LEU A 34 0.19 -3.02 9.14
C LEU A 34 1.45 -2.42 8.46
N PRO A 35 2.45 -3.21 8.04
CA PRO A 35 3.63 -2.67 7.36
C PRO A 35 3.28 -2.07 5.99
N GLN A 36 2.31 -2.65 5.28
CA GLN A 36 1.88 -2.16 3.98
C GLN A 36 1.25 -0.76 4.07
N GLY A 37 0.38 -0.52 5.04
CA GLY A 37 -0.27 0.77 5.27
C GLY A 37 0.74 1.86 5.58
N VAL A 38 1.72 1.57 6.42
CA VAL A 38 2.83 2.49 6.73
C VAL A 38 3.61 2.84 5.47
N ALA A 39 4.00 1.85 4.66
CA ALA A 39 4.70 2.09 3.40
C ALA A 39 3.85 2.91 2.41
N PHE A 40 2.55 2.66 2.33
CA PHE A 40 1.67 3.40 1.42
C PHE A 40 1.40 4.83 1.89
N ALA A 41 1.41 5.11 3.19
CA ALA A 41 1.36 6.47 3.71
C ALA A 41 2.63 7.25 3.37
N THR A 42 3.81 6.64 3.52
CA THR A 42 5.08 7.29 3.19
C THR A 42 5.19 7.55 1.68
N LEU A 43 4.71 6.63 0.84
CA LEU A 43 4.58 6.84 -0.62
C LEU A 43 3.58 7.95 -0.99
N ALA A 44 2.58 8.22 -0.15
CA ALA A 44 1.66 9.34 -0.30
C ALA A 44 2.18 10.66 0.29
N GLY A 45 3.37 10.67 0.90
CA GLY A 45 3.95 11.85 1.55
C GLY A 45 3.32 12.19 2.90
N MET A 46 2.53 11.26 3.44
CA MET A 46 1.85 11.40 4.72
C MET A 46 2.71 10.83 5.86
N PRO A 47 2.54 11.33 7.08
CA PRO A 47 3.12 10.69 8.26
C PRO A 47 2.68 9.21 8.37
N PRO A 48 3.56 8.29 8.79
CA PRO A 48 3.30 6.84 8.84
C PRO A 48 1.99 6.43 9.53
N GLN A 49 1.59 7.12 10.60
CA GLN A 49 0.37 6.82 11.35
C GLN A 49 -0.91 6.92 10.51
N TYR A 50 -0.94 7.76 9.47
CA TYR A 50 -2.11 7.85 8.57
C TYR A 50 -2.32 6.58 7.76
N GLY A 51 -1.26 5.79 7.54
CA GLY A 51 -1.34 4.47 6.94
C GLY A 51 -2.22 3.53 7.75
N LEU A 52 -2.04 3.53 9.07
CA LEU A 52 -2.86 2.75 10.00
C LEU A 52 -4.31 3.21 9.99
N TYR A 53 -4.55 4.52 10.03
CA TYR A 53 -5.91 5.06 9.96
C TYR A 53 -6.63 4.68 8.66
N SER A 54 -5.93 4.78 7.53
CA SER A 54 -6.46 4.40 6.21
C SER A 54 -6.70 2.90 6.03
N ALA A 55 -6.03 2.06 6.82
CA ALA A 55 -6.24 0.62 6.85
C ALA A 55 -7.41 0.22 7.76
N MET A 56 -7.60 0.92 8.88
CA MET A 56 -8.59 0.57 9.88
C MET A 56 -9.99 1.11 9.55
N VAL A 57 -10.10 2.42 9.31
CA VAL A 57 -11.40 3.09 9.21
C VAL A 57 -12.18 2.66 7.97
N PRO A 58 -11.61 2.66 6.75
CA PRO A 58 -12.31 2.20 5.55
C PRO A 58 -12.70 0.71 5.62
N CYS A 59 -11.88 -0.13 6.26
CA CYS A 59 -12.19 -1.55 6.42
C CYS A 59 -13.40 -1.76 7.34
N LEU A 60 -13.48 -1.02 8.45
CA LEU A 60 -14.64 -1.09 9.35
C LEU A 60 -15.93 -0.64 8.65
N ILE A 61 -15.86 0.48 7.90
CA ILE A 61 -17.00 1.00 7.14
C ILE A 61 -17.40 -0.01 6.05
N ALA A 62 -16.43 -0.56 5.31
CA ALA A 62 -16.69 -1.55 4.26
C ALA A 62 -17.23 -2.88 4.82
N ALA A 63 -16.87 -3.27 6.04
CA ALA A 63 -17.45 -4.44 6.67
C ALA A 63 -18.97 -4.28 6.91
N ILE A 64 -19.45 -3.07 7.18
CA ILE A 64 -20.88 -2.82 7.44
C ILE A 64 -21.66 -2.58 6.14
N PHE A 65 -21.08 -1.79 5.23
CA PHE A 65 -21.74 -1.34 4.01
C PHE A 65 -21.34 -2.14 2.76
N GLY A 66 -20.43 -3.11 2.88
CA GLY A 66 -19.96 -3.97 1.80
C GLY A 66 -20.95 -5.07 1.46
N SER A 67 -21.13 -5.31 0.16
CA SER A 67 -21.99 -6.37 -0.37
C SER A 67 -21.31 -7.75 -0.37
N SER A 68 -20.00 -7.82 -0.15
CA SER A 68 -19.20 -9.04 -0.19
C SER A 68 -18.53 -9.31 1.16
N ARG A 69 -18.63 -10.56 1.62
CA ARG A 69 -18.00 -11.05 2.85
C ARG A 69 -16.47 -11.04 2.81
N LEU A 70 -15.90 -11.34 1.64
CA LEU A 70 -14.46 -11.60 1.49
C LEU A 70 -13.68 -10.40 0.95
N MET A 71 -14.37 -9.31 0.62
CA MET A 71 -13.72 -8.12 0.06
C MET A 71 -13.06 -7.31 1.17
N VAL A 72 -11.76 -7.07 1.02
CA VAL A 72 -10.97 -6.23 1.94
C VAL A 72 -10.73 -4.89 1.27
N THR A 73 -10.97 -3.79 2.01
CA THR A 73 -10.66 -2.43 1.57
C THR A 73 -9.50 -1.88 2.40
N GLY A 74 -8.66 -1.06 1.79
CA GLY A 74 -7.50 -0.49 2.45
C GLY A 74 -6.69 0.41 1.52
N PRO A 75 -5.54 0.93 1.98
CA PRO A 75 -4.68 1.75 1.17
C PRO A 75 -4.08 0.94 0.02
N ALA A 76 -3.84 1.61 -1.11
CA ALA A 76 -3.28 1.01 -2.32
C ALA A 76 -2.19 1.90 -2.90
N ASN A 77 -1.11 1.29 -3.40
CA ASN A 77 0.06 1.99 -3.92
C ASN A 77 -0.30 3.04 -5.00
N ALA A 78 -1.12 2.66 -5.98
CA ALA A 78 -1.49 3.56 -7.08
C ALA A 78 -2.17 4.85 -6.58
N ILE A 79 -3.09 4.73 -5.61
CA ILE A 79 -3.79 5.89 -5.03
C ILE A 79 -2.81 6.72 -4.21
N SER A 80 -1.90 6.10 -3.44
CA SER A 80 -0.86 6.81 -2.70
C SER A 80 0.03 7.67 -3.59
N LEU A 81 0.53 7.10 -4.69
CA LEU A 81 1.38 7.82 -5.64
C LEU A 81 0.61 8.94 -6.36
N MET A 82 -0.65 8.69 -6.72
CA MET A 82 -1.50 9.69 -7.34
C MET A 82 -1.75 10.87 -6.37
N THR A 83 -2.09 10.59 -5.11
CA THR A 83 -2.22 11.62 -4.06
C THR A 83 -0.94 12.43 -3.91
N MET A 84 0.24 11.79 -3.86
CA MET A 84 1.52 12.48 -3.84
C MET A 84 1.67 13.44 -5.03
N SER A 85 1.47 12.95 -6.26
CA SER A 85 1.63 13.77 -7.47
C SER A 85 0.68 14.96 -7.55
N LEU A 86 -0.52 14.85 -6.96
CA LEU A 86 -1.54 15.90 -6.98
C LEU A 86 -1.29 16.98 -5.92
N VAL A 87 -0.75 16.60 -4.75
CA VAL A 87 -0.65 17.52 -3.60
C VAL A 87 0.75 18.12 -3.45
N VAL A 88 1.82 17.44 -3.88
CA VAL A 88 3.20 17.96 -3.83
C VAL A 88 3.36 19.36 -4.45
N PRO A 89 2.71 19.70 -5.57
CA PRO A 89 2.83 21.05 -6.14
C PRO A 89 2.21 22.15 -5.26
N LEU A 90 1.37 21.79 -4.28
CA LEU A 90 0.60 22.71 -3.45
C LEU A 90 1.19 22.87 -2.05
N ALA A 91 1.82 21.83 -1.50
CA ALA A 91 2.44 21.85 -0.18
C ALA A 91 3.60 20.84 -0.08
N MET A 92 4.53 21.10 0.83
CA MET A 92 5.64 20.19 1.11
C MET A 92 5.15 18.95 1.88
N PRO A 93 5.51 17.72 1.46
CA PRO A 93 5.16 16.48 2.16
C PRO A 93 5.52 16.49 3.65
N GLY A 94 4.68 15.85 4.48
CA GLY A 94 4.89 15.75 5.93
C GLY A 94 4.57 17.01 6.74
N THR A 95 4.27 18.14 6.10
CA THR A 95 3.83 19.36 6.81
C THR A 95 2.35 19.27 7.24
N PRO A 96 1.93 20.03 8.27
CA PRO A 96 0.53 20.11 8.67
C PRO A 96 -0.40 20.54 7.52
N ASP A 97 0.05 21.48 6.67
CA ASP A 97 -0.71 21.96 5.52
C ASP A 97 -0.91 20.86 4.47
N TYR A 98 0.13 20.07 4.20
CA TYR A 98 0.04 18.92 3.30
C TYR A 98 -0.98 17.88 3.80
N VAL A 99 -0.95 17.57 5.10
CA VAL A 99 -1.91 16.66 5.72
C VAL A 99 -3.34 17.19 5.55
N SER A 100 -3.57 18.48 5.79
CA SER A 100 -4.87 19.12 5.60
C SER A 100 -5.37 19.02 4.16
N LEU A 101 -4.50 19.27 3.17
CA LEU A 101 -4.84 19.15 1.75
C LEU A 101 -5.18 17.70 1.36
N VAL A 102 -4.40 16.72 1.83
CA VAL A 102 -4.68 15.30 1.56
C VAL A 102 -6.02 14.86 2.17
N LEU A 103 -6.32 15.31 3.39
CA LEU A 103 -7.62 15.02 4.03
C LEU A 103 -8.77 15.69 3.29
N THR A 104 -8.58 16.92 2.82
CA THR A 104 -9.57 17.65 2.02
C THR A 104 -9.83 16.93 0.69
N LEU A 105 -8.78 16.54 -0.02
CA LEU A 105 -8.88 15.74 -1.25
C LEU A 105 -9.62 14.43 -0.99
N THR A 106 -9.27 13.73 0.09
CA THR A 106 -9.92 12.46 0.48
C THR A 106 -11.42 12.66 0.73
N PHE A 107 -11.79 13.74 1.41
CA PHE A 107 -13.18 14.08 1.67
C PHE A 107 -13.95 14.43 0.39
N MET A 108 -13.36 15.23 -0.51
CA MET A 108 -13.95 15.55 -1.81
C MET A 108 -14.18 14.29 -2.64
N VAL A 109 -13.18 13.41 -2.72
CA VAL A 109 -13.29 12.11 -3.41
C VAL A 109 -14.39 11.26 -2.79
N GLY A 110 -14.49 11.22 -1.46
CA GLY A 110 -15.55 10.51 -0.73
C GLY A 110 -16.95 11.04 -1.08
N ILE A 111 -17.14 12.36 -1.11
CA ILE A 111 -18.40 12.98 -1.53
C ILE A 111 -18.72 12.60 -2.98
N THR A 112 -17.75 12.73 -3.90
CA THR A 112 -17.97 12.38 -5.30
C THR A 112 -18.36 10.91 -5.45
N GLN A 113 -17.66 10.00 -4.78
CA GLN A 113 -17.98 8.57 -4.79
C GLN A 113 -19.37 8.29 -4.19
N PHE A 114 -19.73 8.98 -3.12
CA PHE A 114 -21.05 8.87 -2.50
C PHE A 114 -22.16 9.33 -3.46
N LEU A 115 -22.00 10.49 -4.11
CA LEU A 115 -22.94 11.00 -5.11
C LEU A 115 -23.08 10.05 -6.31
N LEU A 116 -21.96 9.55 -6.83
CA LEU A 116 -21.97 8.52 -7.89
C LEU A 116 -22.70 7.25 -7.45
N GLY A 117 -22.53 6.85 -6.19
CA GLY A 117 -23.26 5.74 -5.57
C GLY A 117 -24.78 5.97 -5.54
N LEU A 118 -25.22 7.18 -5.16
CA LEU A 118 -26.64 7.56 -5.19
C LEU A 118 -27.22 7.54 -6.60
N CYS A 119 -26.45 7.99 -7.60
CA CYS A 119 -26.83 7.91 -9.01
C CYS A 119 -26.78 6.46 -9.57
N ARG A 120 -26.36 5.47 -8.78
CA ARG A 120 -26.15 4.07 -9.20
C ARG A 120 -25.18 3.97 -10.38
N ALA A 121 -24.20 4.86 -10.45
CA ALA A 121 -23.19 4.89 -11.50
C ALA A 121 -22.31 3.62 -11.50
N GLY A 122 -22.33 2.83 -10.42
CA GLY A 122 -21.68 1.51 -10.38
C GLY A 122 -22.10 0.57 -11.51
N ARG A 123 -23.30 0.73 -12.09
CA ARG A 123 -23.75 -0.05 -13.26
C ARG A 123 -22.88 0.16 -14.50
N PHE A 124 -22.21 1.32 -14.60
CA PHE A 124 -21.32 1.61 -15.73
C PHE A 124 -19.97 0.89 -15.60
N VAL A 125 -19.62 0.42 -14.40
CA VAL A 125 -18.38 -0.35 -14.18
C VAL A 125 -18.44 -1.68 -14.93
N ASP A 126 -19.63 -2.29 -15.04
CA ASP A 126 -19.84 -3.54 -15.79
C ASP A 126 -19.65 -3.38 -17.31
N ILE A 127 -19.64 -2.13 -17.82
CA ILE A 127 -19.48 -1.81 -19.24
C ILE A 127 -18.00 -1.60 -19.61
N VAL A 128 -17.10 -1.54 -18.62
CA VAL A 128 -15.67 -1.33 -18.87
C VAL A 128 -15.09 -2.54 -19.63
N PRO A 129 -14.55 -2.36 -20.85
CA PRO A 129 -14.00 -3.45 -21.63
C PRO A 129 -12.85 -4.14 -20.90
N HIS A 130 -12.73 -5.46 -21.06
CA HIS A 130 -11.63 -6.23 -20.48
C HIS A 130 -10.24 -5.67 -20.86
N SER A 131 -10.09 -5.19 -22.10
CA SER A 131 -8.84 -4.56 -22.57
C SER A 131 -8.46 -3.31 -21.76
N VAL A 132 -9.43 -2.52 -21.31
CA VAL A 132 -9.18 -1.33 -20.48
C VAL A 132 -8.72 -1.74 -19.08
N VAL A 133 -9.32 -2.78 -18.50
CA VAL A 133 -8.89 -3.32 -17.19
C VAL A 133 -7.45 -3.85 -17.27
N VAL A 134 -7.12 -4.58 -18.34
CA VAL A 134 -5.75 -5.07 -18.59
C VAL A 134 -4.77 -3.91 -18.76
N GLY A 135 -5.12 -2.89 -19.56
CA GLY A 135 -4.29 -1.70 -19.74
C GLY A 135 -4.06 -0.93 -18.44
N PHE A 136 -5.10 -0.74 -17.63
CA PHE A 136 -5.00 -0.07 -16.33
C PHE A 136 -4.12 -0.86 -15.36
N THR A 137 -4.30 -2.18 -15.26
CA THR A 137 -3.48 -3.03 -14.37
C THR A 137 -2.02 -3.09 -14.81
N ALA A 138 -1.74 -3.15 -16.12
CA ALA A 138 -0.39 -3.05 -16.66
C ALA A 138 0.26 -1.68 -16.36
N GLY A 139 -0.50 -0.58 -16.55
CA GLY A 139 -0.04 0.76 -16.21
C GLY A 139 0.27 0.92 -14.72
N ALA A 140 -0.60 0.39 -13.85
CA ALA A 140 -0.37 0.35 -12.41
C ALA A 140 0.90 -0.44 -12.07
N ALA A 141 1.15 -1.59 -12.72
CA ALA A 141 2.36 -2.37 -12.52
C ALA A 141 3.63 -1.58 -12.91
N VAL A 142 3.61 -0.87 -14.03
CA VAL A 142 4.73 0.02 -14.45
C VAL A 142 4.97 1.12 -13.41
N LEU A 143 3.91 1.76 -12.92
CA LEU A 143 3.99 2.81 -11.90
C LEU A 143 4.55 2.27 -10.57
N ILE A 144 4.15 1.06 -10.17
CA ILE A 144 4.67 0.37 -8.99
C ILE A 144 6.16 0.10 -9.17
N ILE A 145 6.59 -0.50 -10.28
CA ILE A 145 8.01 -0.79 -10.53
C ILE A 145 8.82 0.51 -10.47
N ASN A 146 8.39 1.55 -11.20
CA ASN A 146 9.06 2.84 -11.24
C ASN A 146 9.25 3.44 -9.84
N SER A 147 8.23 3.40 -8.97
CA SER A 147 8.32 3.97 -7.62
C SER A 147 9.18 3.16 -6.65
N GLN A 148 9.48 1.89 -6.95
CA GLN A 148 10.30 1.03 -6.10
C GLN A 148 11.78 1.00 -6.52
N LEU A 149 12.15 1.49 -7.71
CA LEU A 149 13.54 1.46 -8.18
C LEU A 149 14.49 2.28 -7.30
N ALA A 150 14.14 3.53 -6.99
CA ALA A 150 15.00 4.39 -6.16
C ALA A 150 15.15 3.87 -4.72
N PRO A 151 14.08 3.49 -3.99
CA PRO A 151 14.20 2.84 -2.69
C PRO A 151 15.02 1.56 -2.71
N ALA A 152 14.90 0.73 -3.76
CA ALA A 152 15.66 -0.51 -3.89
C ALA A 152 17.17 -0.28 -4.02
N LEU A 153 17.58 0.83 -4.64
CA LEU A 153 18.97 1.26 -4.79
C LEU A 153 19.46 2.15 -3.64
N GLY A 154 18.57 2.52 -2.71
CA GLY A 154 18.89 3.45 -1.61
C GLY A 154 19.16 4.88 -2.07
N ILE A 155 18.60 5.28 -3.22
CA ILE A 155 18.77 6.61 -3.79
C ILE A 155 17.60 7.49 -3.32
N GLU A 156 17.91 8.66 -2.76
CA GLU A 156 16.91 9.68 -2.48
C GLU A 156 16.48 10.35 -3.78
N GLN A 157 15.18 10.28 -4.07
CA GLN A 157 14.60 10.77 -5.30
C GLN A 157 13.68 11.96 -5.06
N THR A 158 13.61 12.86 -6.04
CA THR A 158 12.62 13.92 -6.06
C THR A 158 11.21 13.31 -6.13
N ARG A 159 10.34 13.69 -5.20
CA ARG A 159 8.98 13.12 -5.10
C ARG A 159 8.03 13.80 -6.08
N GLY A 160 7.03 13.04 -6.55
CA GLY A 160 5.93 13.58 -7.36
C GLY A 160 6.25 13.80 -8.85
N LEU A 161 7.37 13.29 -9.36
CA LEU A 161 7.70 13.36 -10.78
C LEU A 161 6.84 12.39 -11.62
N SER A 162 6.77 12.65 -12.93
CA SER A 162 6.23 11.69 -13.90
C SER A 162 7.13 10.46 -14.01
N ILE A 163 6.60 9.36 -14.58
CA ILE A 163 7.34 8.11 -14.72
C ILE A 163 8.67 8.31 -15.46
N ILE A 164 8.65 9.08 -16.54
CA ILE A 164 9.84 9.35 -17.38
C ILE A 164 10.84 10.22 -16.61
N ALA A 165 10.38 11.31 -16.00
CA ALA A 165 11.24 12.19 -15.20
C ALA A 165 11.84 11.46 -13.98
N ASN A 166 11.11 10.50 -13.38
CA ASN A 166 11.67 9.61 -12.36
C ASN A 166 12.81 8.75 -12.93
N LEU A 167 12.68 8.19 -14.13
CA LEU A 167 13.76 7.38 -14.70
C LEU A 167 15.01 8.21 -15.01
N GLU A 168 14.83 9.45 -15.49
CA GLU A 168 15.91 10.39 -15.76
C GLU A 168 16.62 10.84 -14.47
N ASP A 169 15.86 11.23 -13.44
CA ASP A 169 16.43 11.61 -12.13
C ASP A 169 17.18 10.42 -11.50
N LEU A 170 16.61 9.22 -11.56
CA LEU A 170 17.27 8.00 -11.10
C LEU A 170 18.56 7.74 -11.87
N ALA A 171 18.54 7.84 -13.19
CA ALA A 171 19.71 7.60 -14.03
C ALA A 171 20.85 8.57 -13.71
N SER A 172 20.53 9.84 -13.44
CA SER A 172 21.53 10.84 -13.05
C SER A 172 22.16 10.58 -11.67
N ARG A 173 21.43 9.92 -10.77
CA ARG A 173 21.83 9.64 -9.38
C ARG A 173 22.33 8.21 -9.17
N LEU A 174 22.33 7.37 -10.20
CA LEU A 174 22.85 5.99 -10.18
C LEU A 174 24.23 5.85 -9.51
N PRO A 175 25.21 6.76 -9.72
CA PRO A 175 26.51 6.64 -9.07
C PRO A 175 26.47 6.70 -7.53
N GLY A 176 25.40 7.26 -6.95
CA GLY A 176 25.19 7.36 -5.51
C GLY A 176 24.40 6.21 -4.91
N TYR A 177 24.28 5.06 -5.59
CA TYR A 177 23.55 3.92 -5.04
C TYR A 177 24.21 3.39 -3.75
N SER A 178 23.37 2.89 -2.84
CA SER A 178 23.82 2.31 -1.58
C SER A 178 23.88 0.79 -1.67
N PRO A 179 25.06 0.15 -1.53
CA PRO A 179 25.17 -1.30 -1.50
C PRO A 179 24.36 -1.94 -0.38
N THR A 180 24.22 -1.26 0.76
CA THR A 180 23.46 -1.78 1.91
C THR A 180 21.97 -1.81 1.62
N ALA A 181 21.43 -0.80 0.92
CA ALA A 181 20.04 -0.80 0.48
C ALA A 181 19.75 -1.93 -0.52
N LEU A 182 20.66 -2.14 -1.47
CA LEU A 182 20.54 -3.23 -2.46
C LEU A 182 20.55 -4.61 -1.78
N VAL A 183 21.49 -4.86 -0.86
CA VAL A 183 21.55 -6.11 -0.09
C VAL A 183 20.30 -6.30 0.75
N THR A 184 19.79 -5.24 1.38
CA THR A 184 18.54 -5.28 2.16
C THR A 184 17.35 -5.61 1.27
N CYS A 185 17.26 -5.02 0.07
CA CYS A 185 16.21 -5.28 -0.91
C CYS A 185 16.22 -6.73 -1.38
N ILE A 186 17.37 -7.23 -1.84
CA ILE A 186 17.55 -8.59 -2.32
C ILE A 186 17.29 -9.60 -1.19
N GLY A 187 17.83 -9.36 0.01
CA GLY A 187 17.62 -10.21 1.18
C GLY A 187 16.14 -10.29 1.58
N THR A 188 15.44 -9.15 1.57
CA THR A 188 13.98 -9.09 1.83
C THR A 188 13.20 -9.89 0.78
N ALA A 189 13.51 -9.72 -0.51
CA ALA A 189 12.84 -10.42 -1.60
C ALA A 189 13.08 -11.94 -1.54
N LEU A 190 14.32 -12.37 -1.31
CA LEU A 190 14.68 -13.78 -1.16
C LEU A 190 13.98 -14.39 0.05
N ALA A 191 13.96 -13.72 1.20
CA ALA A 191 13.25 -14.19 2.38
C ALA A 191 11.75 -14.40 2.08
N CYS A 192 11.11 -13.45 1.40
CA CYS A 192 9.72 -13.58 0.98
C CYS A 192 9.48 -14.79 0.06
N VAL A 193 10.33 -14.98 -0.96
CA VAL A 193 10.16 -16.06 -1.95
C VAL A 193 10.44 -17.43 -1.34
N LEU A 194 11.51 -17.55 -0.55
CA LEU A 194 11.91 -18.81 0.09
C LEU A 194 10.95 -19.21 1.23
N TRP A 195 10.33 -18.24 1.91
CA TRP A 195 9.35 -18.52 2.97
C TRP A 195 7.97 -18.91 2.44
N ARG A 196 7.58 -18.40 1.26
CA ARG A 196 6.28 -18.67 0.64
C ARG A 196 5.86 -20.15 0.61
N PRO A 197 6.72 -21.14 0.29
CA PRO A 197 6.34 -22.56 0.32
C PRO A 197 6.29 -23.16 1.73
N TRP A 198 6.96 -22.57 2.72
CA TRP A 198 7.17 -23.18 4.04
C TRP A 198 5.96 -23.06 4.97
N SER A 199 5.26 -21.92 4.96
CA SER A 199 4.13 -21.69 5.87
C SER A 199 3.00 -20.93 5.19
N ARG A 200 1.79 -21.47 5.28
CA ARG A 200 0.54 -20.78 4.91
C ARG A 200 0.00 -19.91 6.04
N VAL A 201 0.56 -20.04 7.25
CA VAL A 201 0.07 -19.38 8.46
C VAL A 201 0.80 -18.07 8.71
N ILE A 202 2.12 -18.05 8.49
CA ILE A 202 2.96 -16.85 8.66
C ILE A 202 3.12 -16.20 7.29
N PRO A 203 2.55 -15.00 7.07
CA PRO A 203 2.70 -14.28 5.81
C PRO A 203 4.16 -14.02 5.48
N ALA A 204 4.56 -14.33 4.23
CA ALA A 204 5.90 -14.10 3.73
C ALA A 204 6.36 -12.63 3.88
N LEU A 205 5.42 -11.69 3.77
CA LEU A 205 5.69 -10.25 3.90
C LEU A 205 6.23 -9.88 5.29
N LEU A 206 5.79 -10.54 6.36
CA LEU A 206 6.34 -10.31 7.70
C LEU A 206 7.78 -10.80 7.82
N VAL A 207 8.04 -11.98 7.28
CA VAL A 207 9.38 -12.57 7.30
C VAL A 207 10.32 -11.67 6.51
N GLY A 208 9.88 -11.16 5.36
CA GLY A 208 10.59 -10.13 4.61
C GLY A 208 10.90 -8.90 5.46
N VAL A 209 9.90 -8.31 6.13
CA VAL A 209 10.10 -7.13 6.99
C VAL A 209 11.09 -7.40 8.12
N LEU A 210 11.00 -8.55 8.80
CA LEU A 210 11.90 -8.92 9.89
C LEU A 210 13.34 -9.12 9.40
N VAL A 211 13.51 -9.89 8.32
CA VAL A 211 14.83 -10.16 7.74
C VAL A 211 15.44 -8.88 7.17
N GLY A 212 14.67 -8.08 6.42
CA GLY A 212 15.11 -6.79 5.90
C GLY A 212 15.51 -5.82 7.01
N SER A 213 14.72 -5.74 8.08
CA SER A 213 15.06 -4.89 9.24
C SER A 213 16.33 -5.37 9.95
N ALA A 214 16.53 -6.68 10.10
CA ALA A 214 17.74 -7.24 10.69
C ALA A 214 18.99 -6.96 9.83
N ILE A 215 18.90 -7.15 8.51
CA ILE A 215 19.98 -6.83 7.57
C ILE A 215 20.31 -5.34 7.61
N GLY A 216 19.29 -4.48 7.54
CA GLY A 216 19.46 -3.03 7.58
C GLY A 216 20.09 -2.56 8.89
N HIS A 217 19.64 -3.11 10.03
CA HIS A 217 20.23 -2.78 11.33
C HIS A 217 21.69 -3.21 11.43
N PHE A 218 22.02 -4.43 10.98
CA PHE A 218 23.39 -4.92 10.96
C PHE A 218 24.30 -4.07 10.04
N ALA A 219 23.78 -3.65 8.89
CA ALA A 219 24.49 -2.77 7.96
C ALA A 219 24.82 -1.38 8.56
N LEU A 220 23.96 -0.85 9.44
CA LEU A 220 24.21 0.41 10.15
C LEU A 220 25.28 0.27 11.26
N LEU A 221 25.46 -0.94 11.81
CA LEU A 221 26.45 -1.21 12.86
C LEU A 221 27.87 -1.44 12.33
N LEU A 222 28.01 -1.87 11.07
CA LEU A 222 29.30 -2.16 10.41
C LEU A 222 30.29 -0.98 10.41
N PRO A 223 29.89 0.26 10.08
CA PRO A 223 30.78 1.43 10.19
C PRO A 223 31.18 1.75 11.64
N PHE A 224 30.31 1.46 12.61
CA PHE A 224 30.55 1.72 14.02
C PHE A 224 31.55 0.71 14.62
N LEU A 225 31.52 -0.54 14.16
CA LEU A 225 32.48 -1.58 14.53
C LEU A 225 33.84 -1.40 13.85
N GLY A 226 33.86 -0.89 12.61
CA GLY A 226 35.08 -0.59 11.87
C GLY A 226 35.86 0.63 12.36
N GLY A 227 35.26 1.50 13.19
CA GLY A 227 35.93 2.63 13.84
C GLY A 227 36.47 2.34 15.25
N VAL A 228 36.28 1.11 15.75
CA VAL A 228 36.71 0.66 17.09
C VAL A 228 37.90 -0.32 17.02
N LEU A 229 38.33 -0.70 15.82
CA LEU A 229 39.57 -1.46 15.53
C LEU A 229 40.57 -0.55 14.79
#